data_AF-A0A067QQ14-F1
#
_entry.id   AF-A0A067QQ14-F1
#
_cell.length_a   1.000
_cell.length_b   1.000
_cell.length_c   1.000
_cell.angle_alpha   90.00
_cell.angle_beta   90.00
_cell.angle_gamma   90.00
#
_symmetry.space_group_name_H-M   'P 1'
#
loop_
_entity.id
_entity.type
_entity.pdbx_description
1 polymer ?
#
loop_
_entity_poly.entity_id
_entity_poly.type
_entity_poly.pdbx_seq_one_letter_code
_entity_poly.pdbx_strand_id
1 'polypeptide(L)' 'MLTLDFLKLHCAFLSPGKRLCTGETFSRQFIFLILSALLQNFTVKGAQGKPLPTTDPDLPGIIVTKKDMWIRFEPRS' A
#
# COMPACT_ATOMS: atom_id res chain seq x y z
N MET A 1 -13.80 12.25 22.76
CA MET A 1 -14.91 11.68 21.97
C MET A 1 -15.40 12.60 20.84
N LEU A 2 -14.71 13.70 20.51
CA LEU A 2 -15.16 14.67 19.48
C LEU A 2 -14.07 15.07 18.45
N THR A 3 -13.05 14.23 18.24
CA THR A 3 -11.99 14.50 17.24
C THR A 3 -11.77 13.36 16.24
N LEU A 4 -12.64 12.35 16.22
CA LEU A 4 -12.49 11.15 15.37
C LEU A 4 -13.36 11.15 14.10
N ASP A 5 -14.22 12.15 13.91
CA ASP A 5 -15.16 12.18 12.77
C ASP A 5 -14.66 12.99 11.56
N PHE A 6 -13.72 13.93 11.73
CA PHE A 6 -13.29 14.81 10.62
C PHE A 6 -12.33 14.13 9.62
N LEU A 7 -11.70 13.01 9.98
CA LEU A 7 -10.76 12.28 9.11
C LEU A 7 -11.41 11.14 8.30
N LYS A 8 -12.71 10.84 8.52
CA LYS A 8 -13.40 9.71 7.89
C LYS A 8 -13.83 9.98 6.43
N LEU A 9 -13.71 11.22 5.92
CA LEU A 9 -14.37 11.61 4.66
C LEU A 9 -13.52 11.42 3.38
N HIS A 10 -12.19 11.24 3.48
CA HIS A 10 -11.32 11.24 2.30
C HIS A 10 -10.62 9.90 2.00
N CYS A 11 -10.98 8.83 2.71
CA CYS A 11 -10.30 7.53 2.59
C CYS A 11 -11.31 6.36 2.53
N ALA A 12 -12.29 6.45 1.62
CA ALA A 12 -13.31 5.42 1.38
C ALA A 12 -12.82 4.22 0.55
N PHE A 13 -11.53 3.87 0.63
CA PHE A 13 -11.00 2.65 0.02
C PHE A 13 -11.67 1.40 0.60
N LEU A 14 -12.15 1.51 1.84
CA LEU A 14 -12.96 0.50 2.51
C LEU A 14 -14.42 0.92 2.49
N SER A 15 -15.30 0.02 2.03
CA SER A 15 -16.72 0.28 1.79
C SER A 15 -17.38 1.04 2.95
N PRO A 16 -18.06 2.18 2.69
CA PRO A 16 -18.77 2.92 3.73
C PRO A 16 -20.06 2.21 4.15
N GLY A 17 -20.46 2.34 5.43
CA GLY A 17 -21.77 1.90 5.92
C GLY A 17 -21.78 0.55 6.65
N LYS A 18 -22.91 -0.18 6.61
CA LYS A 18 -23.15 -1.43 7.36
C LYS A 18 -22.32 -2.63 6.87
N ARG A 19 -21.71 -2.52 5.69
CA ARG A 19 -20.78 -3.52 5.12
C ARG A 19 -19.34 -3.02 5.17
N LEU A 20 -18.96 -2.36 6.28
CA LEU A 20 -17.57 -2.03 6.54
C LEU A 20 -16.76 -3.34 6.52
N CYS A 21 -15.58 -3.33 5.92
CA CYS A 21 -14.73 -4.50 6.01
C CYS A 21 -14.29 -4.67 7.46
N THR A 22 -14.73 -5.76 8.10
CA THR A 22 -14.43 -6.11 9.50
C THR A 22 -12.92 -6.09 9.78
N GLY A 23 -12.11 -6.29 8.74
CA GLY A 23 -10.65 -6.20 8.78
C GLY A 23 -10.07 -4.79 8.64
N GLU A 24 -10.85 -3.70 8.69
CA GLU A 24 -10.33 -2.32 8.53
C GLU A 24 -9.12 -2.06 9.41
N THR A 25 -9.28 -2.30 10.71
CA THR A 25 -8.27 -2.02 11.72
C THR A 25 -7.07 -2.95 11.58
N PHE A 26 -7.34 -4.25 11.37
CA PHE A 26 -6.30 -5.25 11.20
C PHE A 26 -5.42 -4.93 9.98
N SER A 27 -6.04 -4.64 8.84
CA SER A 27 -5.31 -4.32 7.61
C SER A 27 -4.48 -3.04 7.75
N ARG A 28 -5.00 -2.00 8.40
CA ARG A 28 -4.23 -0.76 8.64
C ARG A 28 -3.00 -1.03 9.49
N GLN A 29 -3.15 -1.79 10.57
CA GLN A 29 -2.06 -2.10 11.48
C GLN A 29 -1.03 -3.04 10.84
N PHE A 30 -1.49 -4.03 10.08
CA PHE A 30 -0.63 -4.97 9.35
C PHE A 30 0.20 -4.28 8.26
N ILE A 31 -0.45 -3.47 7.40
CA ILE A 31 0.25 -2.70 6.36
C ILE A 31 1.28 -1.77 6.98
N PHE A 32 0.93 -1.09 8.08
CA PHE A 32 1.85 -0.19 8.76
C PHE A 32 3.07 -0.92 9.34
N LEU A 33 2.86 -2.03 10.05
CA LEU A 33 3.95 -2.81 10.66
C LEU A 33 4.89 -3.40 9.60
N ILE A 34 4.34 -3.96 8.52
CA ILE A 34 5.15 -4.52 7.44
C ILE A 34 5.91 -3.42 6.72
N LEU A 35 5.23 -2.36 6.29
CA LEU A 35 5.86 -1.28 5.54
C LEU A 35 6.94 -0.59 6.36
N SER A 36 6.69 -0.31 7.64
CA SER A 36 7.70 0.29 8.53
C SER A 36 8.90 -0.65 8.75
N ALA A 37 8.68 -1.94 9.01
CA ALA A 37 9.77 -2.90 9.17
C ALA A 37 10.62 -3.05 7.90
N LEU A 38 10.01 -3.08 6.71
CA LEU A 38 10.75 -3.13 5.45
C LEU A 38 11.57 -1.86 5.22
N LEU A 39 10.99 -0.67 5.42
CA LEU A 39 11.68 0.60 5.14
C LEU A 39 12.77 0.93 6.18
N GLN A 40 12.66 0.41 7.40
CA GLN A 40 13.70 0.54 8.41
C GLN A 40 14.94 -0.28 8.05
N ASN A 41 14.75 -1.53 7.63
CA ASN A 41 15.85 -2.47 7.37
C ASN A 41 16.37 -2.45 5.93
N PHE A 42 15.58 -2.00 4.95
CA PHE A 42 15.94 -2.08 3.54
C PHE A 42 15.72 -0.75 2.80
N THR A 43 16.66 -0.44 1.91
CA THR A 43 16.51 0.59 0.87
C THR A 43 16.00 -0.08 -0.40
N VAL A 44 14.83 0.34 -0.87
CA VAL A 44 14.23 -0.15 -2.13
C VAL A 44 14.86 0.61 -3.30
N LYS A 45 15.50 -0.12 -4.21
CA LYS A 45 16.04 0.43 -5.46
C LYS A 45 15.42 -0.28 -6.66
N GLY A 46 15.32 0.43 -7.78
CA GLY A 46 14.96 -0.20 -9.06
C GLY A 46 16.03 -1.22 -9.47
N ALA A 47 15.61 -2.35 -10.05
CA ALA A 47 16.56 -3.31 -10.60
C ALA A 47 17.37 -2.67 -11.74
N GLN A 48 18.69 -2.87 -11.72
CA GLN A 48 19.59 -2.31 -12.75
C GLN A 48 19.21 -2.86 -14.13
N GLY A 49 19.03 -1.96 -15.10
CA GLY A 49 18.74 -2.33 -16.50
C GLY A 49 17.28 -2.66 -16.81
N LYS A 50 16.35 -2.50 -15.87
CA LYS A 50 14.90 -2.59 -16.14
C LYS A 50 14.28 -1.18 -16.15
N PRO A 51 13.28 -0.91 -17.03
CA PRO A 51 12.60 0.37 -17.03
C PRO A 51 11.99 0.62 -15.66
N LEU A 52 12.12 1.85 -15.18
CA LEU A 52 11.43 2.32 -13.98
C LEU A 52 9.91 2.14 -14.19
N PRO A 53 9.11 1.97 -13.12
CA PRO A 53 7.68 1.82 -13.25
C PRO A 53 7.10 3.04 -13.99
N THR A 54 6.78 2.84 -15.26
CA THR A 54 6.15 3.83 -16.13
C THR A 54 4.71 4.05 -15.67
N THR A 55 4.18 5.24 -15.90
CA THR A 55 2.74 5.59 -15.75
C THR A 55 1.88 4.90 -16.81
N ASP A 56 2.11 3.61 -17.06
CA ASP A 56 1.26 2.82 -17.93
C ASP A 56 -0.01 2.42 -17.15
N PRO A 57 -1.15 2.22 -17.84
CA PRO A 57 -2.35 1.73 -17.18
C PRO A 57 -2.09 0.37 -16.55
N ASP A 58 -2.53 0.25 -15.30
CA ASP A 58 -2.57 -0.99 -14.53
C ASP A 58 -3.41 -2.06 -15.23
N LEU A 59 -3.19 -3.34 -14.91
CA LEU A 59 -4.00 -4.40 -15.48
C LEU A 59 -5.42 -4.32 -14.89
N PRO A 60 -6.46 -4.12 -15.71
CA PRO A 60 -7.84 -4.05 -15.23
C PRO A 60 -8.37 -5.44 -14.86
N GLY A 61 -9.16 -5.52 -13.79
CA GLY A 61 -9.76 -6.75 -13.27
C GLY A 61 -10.69 -6.44 -12.08
N ILE A 62 -11.08 -7.47 -11.30
CA ILE A 62 -11.81 -7.28 -10.03
C ILE A 62 -10.95 -6.55 -8.98
N ILE A 63 -9.63 -6.75 -9.07
CA ILE A 63 -8.61 -6.03 -8.31
C ILE A 63 -7.65 -5.37 -9.31
N VAL A 64 -7.30 -4.11 -9.07
CA VAL A 64 -6.31 -3.39 -9.88
C VAL A 64 -4.93 -3.93 -9.50
N THR A 65 -4.22 -4.48 -10.48
CA THR A 65 -2.88 -5.07 -10.26
C THR A 65 -1.84 -4.32 -11.09
N LYS A 66 -0.71 -4.00 -10.44
CA LYS A 66 0.46 -3.41 -11.11
C LYS A 66 1.13 -4.47 -11.98
N LYS A 67 1.72 -4.03 -13.10
CA LYS A 67 2.54 -4.89 -13.97
C LYS A 67 3.74 -5.45 -13.20
N ASP A 68 4.21 -6.63 -13.61
CA ASP A 68 5.41 -7.25 -13.06
C ASP A 68 6.59 -6.28 -13.13
N MET A 69 7.22 -6.04 -11.97
CA MET A 69 8.38 -5.18 -11.86
C MET A 69 9.40 -5.77 -10.89
N TRP A 70 10.66 -5.65 -11.29
CA TRP A 70 11.78 -6.15 -10.51
C TRP A 70 12.32 -5.03 -9.63
N ILE A 71 12.30 -5.25 -8.32
CA ILE A 71 12.85 -4.35 -7.31
C ILE A 71 14.00 -5.05 -6.58
N ARG A 72 15.01 -4.27 -6.21
CA ARG A 72 16.14 -4.75 -5.42
C ARG A 72 16.04 -4.18 -4.01
N PHE A 73 16.12 -5.04 -3.01
CA PHE A 73 16.21 -4.65 -1.61
C PHE A 73 17.68 -4.67 -1.19
N GLU A 74 18.20 -3.52 -0.76
CA GLU A 74 19.55 -3.40 -0.20
C GLU A 74 19.43 -3.19 1.32
N PRO A 75 20.13 -3.97 2.16
CA PRO A 75 20.07 -3.79 3.60
C PRO A 75 20.61 -2.41 4.00
N ARG A 76 19.87 -1.73 4.87
CA ARG A 76 20.27 -0.50 5.55
C ARG A 76 20.77 -0.92 6.93
N SER A 77 22.09 -0.98 7.06
CA SER A 77 22.73 -1.23 8.36
C SER A 77 22.50 -0.09 9.34
#